data_AF-F2ASS8-F1
#
_entry.id   AF-F2ASS8-F1
#
_cell.length_a   1.000
_cell.length_b   1.000
_cell.length_c   1.000
_cell.angle_alpha   90.00
_cell.angle_beta   90.00
_cell.angle_gamma   90.00
#
_symmetry.space_group_name_H-M   'P 1'
#
loop_
_entity.id
_entity.type
_entity.pdbx_description
1 polymer ?
#
loop_
_entity_poly.entity_id
_entity_poly.type
_entity_poly.pdbx_seq_one_letter_code
_entity_poly.pdbx_strand_id
1 'polypeptide(L)'
;MPPASRDDWNTLEPPEVREPLDYSASFDIRRERQLSAGLIPECMEDKWFIYRDGDWLYFHRSWTGALIYRLKLDFDAQSVFVTESWVNRESEQYSSTDTAYDRALVDYLIRGLLLKEQVPFPRPKMPGIRGLLFKLAGKAMMFQHSIVGSSNVPTHTVDDSNGG
;
A
#
# COMPACT_ATOMS: atom_id res chain seq x y z
N MET A 1 -9.88 18.08 -9.04
CA MET A 1 -9.73 16.84 -9.83
C MET A 1 -10.96 15.97 -9.59
N PRO A 2 -11.41 15.19 -10.57
CA PRO A 2 -12.44 14.17 -10.33
C PRO A 2 -11.94 13.14 -9.30
N PRO A 3 -12.86 12.44 -8.61
CA PRO A 3 -12.51 11.27 -7.81
C PRO A 3 -11.75 10.22 -8.64
N ALA A 4 -10.86 9.48 -7.98
CA ALA A 4 -10.24 8.31 -8.58
C ALA A 4 -11.30 7.28 -9.00
N SER A 5 -11.08 6.65 -10.14
CA SER A 5 -11.95 5.67 -10.77
C SER A 5 -11.15 4.45 -11.21
N ARG A 6 -11.81 3.31 -11.41
CA ARG A 6 -11.16 2.04 -11.83
C ARG A 6 -10.22 2.20 -13.04
N ASP A 7 -10.55 3.10 -13.95
CA ASP A 7 -9.83 3.29 -15.22
C ASP A 7 -8.58 4.16 -15.09
N ASP A 8 -8.35 4.79 -13.93
CA ASP A 8 -7.18 5.64 -13.67
C ASP A 8 -5.91 4.82 -13.40
N TRP A 9 -6.01 3.50 -13.22
CA TRP A 9 -4.86 2.65 -12.91
C TRP A 9 -5.00 1.23 -13.46
N ASN A 10 -3.88 0.56 -13.76
CA ASN A 10 -3.90 -0.85 -14.13
C ASN A 10 -4.21 -1.70 -12.89
N THR A 11 -5.39 -2.32 -12.87
CA THR A 11 -5.89 -3.12 -11.76
C THR A 11 -6.12 -4.57 -12.17
N LEU A 12 -5.90 -5.49 -11.22
CA LEU A 12 -6.30 -6.89 -11.35
C LEU A 12 -7.72 -7.08 -10.81
N GLU A 13 -8.38 -8.11 -11.32
CA GLU A 13 -9.67 -8.57 -10.81
C GLU A 13 -9.58 -9.02 -9.35
N PRO A 14 -10.71 -9.04 -8.60
CA PRO A 14 -10.74 -9.55 -7.24
C PRO A 14 -10.17 -10.97 -7.14
N PRO A 15 -9.38 -11.27 -6.10
CA PRO A 15 -8.81 -12.60 -5.89
C PRO A 15 -9.90 -13.64 -5.58
N GLU A 16 -9.68 -14.89 -5.97
CA GLU A 16 -10.54 -16.02 -5.59
C GLU A 16 -10.41 -16.33 -4.09
N VAL A 17 -9.17 -16.28 -3.58
CA VAL A 17 -8.86 -16.57 -2.17
C VAL A 17 -8.87 -15.27 -1.36
N ARG A 18 -9.87 -15.16 -0.48
CA ARG A 18 -10.07 -14.00 0.40
C ARG A 18 -10.63 -14.43 1.75
N GLU A 19 -10.38 -13.62 2.76
CA GLU A 19 -10.91 -13.82 4.11
C GLU A 19 -11.63 -12.56 4.59
N PRO A 20 -12.66 -12.68 5.47
CA PRO A 20 -13.18 -11.54 6.21
C PRO A 20 -12.05 -10.84 6.96
N LEU A 21 -11.95 -9.53 6.80
CA LEU A 21 -10.99 -8.72 7.53
C LEU A 21 -11.56 -8.32 8.89
N ASP A 22 -12.89 -8.26 9.05
CA ASP A 22 -13.61 -7.72 10.21
C ASP A 22 -13.07 -6.37 10.69
N TYR A 23 -12.55 -5.56 9.77
CA TYR A 23 -12.28 -4.15 10.02
C TYR A 23 -13.61 -3.41 10.10
N SER A 24 -13.76 -2.63 11.16
CA SER A 24 -14.91 -1.76 11.40
C SER A 24 -14.40 -0.39 11.84
N ALA A 25 -14.97 0.66 11.25
CA ALA A 25 -14.69 2.04 11.61
C ALA A 25 -15.90 2.90 11.25
N SER A 26 -16.06 4.00 11.97
CA SER A 26 -17.03 5.06 11.69
C SER A 26 -16.30 6.39 11.63
N PHE A 27 -16.68 7.21 10.67
CA PHE A 27 -16.14 8.53 10.40
C PHE A 27 -17.29 9.54 10.33
N ASP A 28 -17.02 10.79 10.70
CA ASP A 28 -17.97 11.89 10.53
C ASP A 28 -18.37 12.03 9.05
N ILE A 29 -19.66 12.26 8.76
CA ILE A 29 -20.19 12.38 7.40
C ILE A 29 -19.46 13.43 6.56
N ARG A 30 -18.85 14.45 7.18
CA ARG A 30 -18.02 15.45 6.49
C ARG A 30 -16.79 14.85 5.80
N ARG A 31 -16.39 13.63 6.17
CA ARG A 31 -15.27 12.87 5.58
C ARG A 31 -15.67 12.10 4.32
N GLU A 32 -16.96 11.97 4.01
CA GLU A 32 -17.46 11.19 2.87
C GLU A 32 -16.74 11.58 1.56
N ARG A 33 -16.66 12.88 1.27
CA ARG A 33 -16.01 13.36 0.04
C ARG A 33 -14.53 12.95 -0.04
N GLN A 34 -13.81 12.94 1.08
CA GLN A 34 -12.40 12.54 1.11
C GLN A 34 -12.25 11.03 0.89
N LEU A 35 -13.14 10.22 1.48
CA LEU A 35 -13.17 8.77 1.24
C LEU A 35 -13.49 8.47 -0.22
N SER A 36 -14.48 9.17 -0.79
CA SER A 36 -14.92 9.00 -2.18
C SER A 36 -13.91 9.52 -3.20
N ALA A 37 -13.08 10.50 -2.85
CA ALA A 37 -12.05 11.03 -3.74
C ALA A 37 -10.97 10.00 -4.09
N GLY A 38 -10.71 9.03 -3.20
CA GLY A 38 -9.69 8.01 -3.41
C GLY A 38 -8.26 8.55 -3.40
N LEU A 39 -7.35 7.80 -4.01
CA LEU A 39 -5.93 8.09 -4.12
C LEU A 39 -5.39 7.54 -5.45
N ILE A 40 -4.88 8.45 -6.30
CA ILE A 40 -4.10 8.09 -7.50
C ILE A 40 -2.61 8.23 -7.13
N PRO A 41 -1.77 7.20 -7.33
CA PRO A 41 -0.33 7.30 -7.15
C PRO A 41 0.29 8.36 -8.08
N GLU A 42 1.16 9.22 -7.55
CA GLU A 42 1.91 10.21 -8.34
C GLU A 42 3.35 9.77 -8.61
N CYS A 43 3.95 9.00 -7.69
CA CYS A 43 5.31 8.49 -7.82
C CYS A 43 5.47 7.01 -7.44
N MET A 44 6.68 6.47 -7.60
CA MET A 44 6.96 5.05 -7.31
C MET A 44 6.84 4.71 -5.82
N GLU A 45 7.00 5.71 -4.95
CA GLU A 45 6.83 5.60 -3.51
C GLU A 45 5.34 5.46 -3.11
N ASP A 46 4.43 5.89 -3.97
CA ASP A 46 2.99 5.78 -3.79
C ASP A 46 2.53 4.35 -4.06
N LYS A 47 2.64 3.56 -3.01
CA LYS A 47 2.41 2.12 -2.96
C LYS A 47 0.96 1.67 -3.20
N TRP A 48 0.00 2.60 -3.22
CA TRP A 48 -1.43 2.31 -3.15
C TRP A 48 -2.22 3.13 -4.14
N PHE A 49 -3.07 2.46 -4.89
CA PHE A 49 -4.14 3.04 -5.67
C PHE A 49 -5.47 2.73 -4.96
N ILE A 50 -6.27 3.75 -4.68
CA ILE A 50 -7.52 3.61 -3.94
C ILE A 50 -8.63 4.32 -4.70
N TYR A 51 -9.75 3.66 -4.93
CA TYR A 51 -10.92 4.28 -5.54
C TYR A 51 -12.21 3.73 -4.94
N ARG A 52 -13.29 4.51 -5.09
CA ARG A 52 -14.63 4.09 -4.70
C ARG A 52 -15.45 3.80 -5.96
N ASP A 53 -16.19 2.69 -5.93
CA ASP A 53 -17.18 2.34 -6.94
C ASP A 53 -18.45 1.83 -6.24
N GLY A 54 -19.55 2.57 -6.40
CA GLY A 54 -20.77 2.41 -5.61
C GLY A 54 -20.49 2.51 -4.10
N ASP A 55 -20.83 1.46 -3.37
CA ASP A 55 -20.62 1.38 -1.91
C ASP A 55 -19.26 0.79 -1.53
N TRP A 56 -18.42 0.43 -2.50
CA TRP A 56 -17.17 -0.28 -2.26
C TRP A 56 -15.96 0.63 -2.43
N LEU A 57 -15.05 0.55 -1.46
CA LEU A 57 -13.73 1.16 -1.51
C LEU A 57 -12.69 0.05 -1.79
N TYR A 58 -11.89 0.25 -2.83
CA TYR A 58 -10.94 -0.73 -3.36
C TYR A 58 -9.51 -0.27 -3.07
N PHE A 59 -8.66 -1.16 -2.55
CA PHE A 59 -7.27 -0.86 -2.20
C PHE A 59 -6.33 -1.75 -3.01
N HIS A 60 -5.77 -1.19 -4.08
CA HIS A 60 -4.84 -1.88 -4.96
C HIS A 60 -3.40 -1.52 -4.65
N ARG A 61 -2.48 -2.48 -4.83
CA ARG A 61 -1.05 -2.17 -4.96
C ARG A 61 -0.82 -1.45 -6.30
N SER A 62 -0.17 -0.30 -6.27
CA SER A 62 0.08 0.48 -7.49
C SER A 62 0.98 -0.25 -8.49
N TRP A 63 1.97 -1.02 -8.04
CA TRP A 63 2.94 -1.65 -8.95
C TRP A 63 2.45 -2.96 -9.60
N THR A 64 1.56 -3.72 -8.96
CA THR A 64 1.05 -5.01 -9.49
C THR A 64 -0.40 -4.94 -9.91
N GLY A 65 -1.15 -3.91 -9.47
CA GLY A 65 -2.60 -3.85 -9.63
C GLY A 65 -3.37 -4.81 -8.71
N ALA A 66 -2.70 -5.60 -7.86
CA ALA A 66 -3.36 -6.57 -6.98
C ALA A 66 -4.30 -5.88 -5.99
N LEU A 67 -5.57 -6.32 -5.95
CA LEU A 67 -6.56 -5.86 -4.98
C LEU A 67 -6.29 -6.53 -3.63
N ILE A 68 -5.87 -5.75 -2.62
CA ILE A 68 -5.49 -6.30 -1.31
C ILE A 68 -6.63 -6.21 -0.31
N TYR A 69 -7.31 -5.07 -0.25
CA TYR A 69 -8.44 -4.88 0.65
C TYR A 69 -9.64 -4.36 -0.12
N ARG A 70 -10.84 -4.73 0.32
CA ARG A 70 -12.07 -4.09 -0.12
C ARG A 70 -13.00 -3.88 1.05
N LEU A 71 -13.58 -2.70 1.14
CA LEU A 71 -14.46 -2.29 2.23
C LEU A 71 -15.80 -1.82 1.68
N LYS A 72 -16.90 -2.27 2.24
CA LYS A 72 -18.22 -1.72 1.97
C LYS A 72 -18.50 -0.59 2.95
N LEU A 73 -18.82 0.58 2.40
CA LEU A 73 -19.23 1.75 3.13
C LEU A 73 -20.75 1.85 3.11
N ASP A 74 -21.31 2.26 4.24
CA ASP A 74 -22.70 2.70 4.36
C ASP A 74 -22.69 4.04 5.11
N PHE A 75 -23.80 4.76 5.08
CA PHE A 75 -23.87 6.10 5.64
C PHE A 75 -25.26 6.45 6.16
N ASP A 76 -25.26 7.30 7.19
CA ASP A 76 -26.45 7.97 7.70
C ASP A 76 -26.26 9.49 7.69
N ALA A 77 -27.15 10.21 8.38
CA ALA A 77 -27.10 11.67 8.43
C ALA A 77 -25.85 12.23 9.13
N GLN A 78 -25.12 11.43 9.91
CA GLN A 78 -24.03 11.89 10.78
C GLN A 78 -22.70 11.18 10.49
N SER A 79 -22.73 9.99 9.89
CA SER A 79 -21.56 9.14 9.77
C SER A 79 -21.48 8.36 8.46
N VAL A 80 -20.25 8.02 8.09
CA VAL A 80 -19.91 6.97 7.13
C VAL A 80 -19.25 5.84 7.91
N PHE A 81 -19.66 4.59 7.70
CA PHE A 81 -19.16 3.45 8.45
C PHE A 81 -18.93 2.23 7.57
N VAL A 82 -17.99 1.39 7.99
CA VAL A 82 -17.63 0.15 7.30
C VAL A 82 -18.54 -0.98 7.77
N THR A 83 -19.33 -1.56 6.86
CA THR A 83 -20.26 -2.66 7.16
C THR A 83 -19.71 -4.03 6.77
N GLU A 84 -18.79 -4.08 5.80
CA GLU A 84 -18.15 -5.30 5.33
C GLU A 84 -16.70 -5.02 4.97
N SER A 85 -15.81 -5.97 5.24
CA SER A 85 -14.41 -5.86 4.87
C SER A 85 -13.80 -7.22 4.63
N TRP A 86 -12.96 -7.31 3.59
CA TRP A 86 -12.20 -8.53 3.30
C TRP A 86 -10.77 -8.20 2.84
N VAL A 87 -9.90 -9.20 2.98
CA VAL A 87 -8.49 -9.17 2.62
C VAL A 87 -8.15 -10.28 1.63
N ASN A 88 -7.28 -9.97 0.67
CA ASN A 88 -6.70 -10.92 -0.27
C ASN A 88 -5.80 -11.92 0.46
N ARG A 89 -5.95 -13.22 0.17
CA ARG A 89 -5.10 -14.29 0.71
C ARG A 89 -4.48 -15.15 -0.39
N GLU A 90 -4.50 -14.67 -1.63
CA GLU A 90 -3.72 -15.26 -2.72
C GLU A 90 -2.24 -14.99 -2.49
N SER A 91 -1.48 -16.04 -2.18
CA SER A 91 -0.10 -15.94 -1.70
C SER A 91 0.86 -15.35 -2.74
N GLU A 92 0.56 -15.51 -4.02
CA GLU A 92 1.32 -14.91 -5.13
C GLU A 92 1.12 -13.39 -5.22
N GLN A 93 -0.02 -12.89 -4.76
CA GLN A 93 -0.36 -11.47 -4.79
C GLN A 93 -0.07 -10.76 -3.46
N TYR A 94 -0.27 -11.45 -2.34
CA TYR A 94 -0.16 -10.89 -1.00
C TYR A 94 0.38 -11.90 0.02
N SER A 95 1.57 -11.63 0.56
CA SER A 95 2.28 -12.55 1.46
C SER A 95 2.01 -12.33 2.95
N SER A 96 1.30 -11.25 3.33
CA SER A 96 0.90 -11.07 4.73
C SER A 96 -0.20 -12.06 5.08
N THR A 97 -0.05 -12.70 6.24
CA THR A 97 -1.07 -13.54 6.87
C THR A 97 -1.47 -13.01 8.25
N ASP A 98 -0.95 -11.84 8.65
CA ASP A 98 -1.22 -11.22 9.95
C ASP A 98 -2.44 -10.30 9.84
N THR A 99 -3.63 -10.85 10.08
CA THR A 99 -4.90 -10.10 10.05
C THR A 99 -4.90 -8.88 10.96
N ALA A 100 -4.18 -8.91 12.10
CA ALA A 100 -4.12 -7.75 12.99
C ALA A 100 -3.30 -6.61 12.38
N TYR A 101 -2.19 -6.96 11.72
CA TYR A 101 -1.42 -5.99 10.94
C TYR A 101 -2.23 -5.45 9.77
N ASP A 102 -2.95 -6.32 9.06
CA ASP A 102 -3.79 -5.94 7.91
C ASP A 102 -4.87 -4.91 8.31
N ARG A 103 -5.52 -5.10 9.46
CA ARG A 103 -6.48 -4.14 10.04
C ARG A 103 -5.82 -2.79 10.35
N ALA A 104 -4.64 -2.81 10.96
CA ALA A 104 -3.91 -1.59 11.27
C ALA A 104 -3.45 -0.87 10.00
N LEU A 105 -3.09 -1.63 8.95
CA LEU A 105 -2.67 -1.08 7.67
C LEU A 105 -3.84 -0.41 6.96
N VAL A 106 -5.00 -1.07 6.82
CA VAL A 106 -6.15 -0.44 6.17
C VAL A 106 -6.63 0.81 6.92
N ASP A 107 -6.57 0.82 8.26
CA ASP A 107 -6.87 2.01 9.07
C ASP A 107 -5.92 3.17 8.74
N TYR A 108 -4.61 2.89 8.64
CA TYR A 108 -3.63 3.88 8.20
C TYR A 108 -3.88 4.37 6.77
N LEU A 109 -4.24 3.48 5.84
CA LEU A 109 -4.53 3.89 4.46
C LEU A 109 -5.71 4.85 4.40
N ILE A 110 -6.77 4.60 5.17
CA ILE A 110 -7.90 5.51 5.26
C ILE A 110 -7.48 6.82 5.94
N ARG A 111 -7.01 6.76 7.18
CA ARG A 111 -6.75 7.94 8.00
C ARG A 111 -5.59 8.77 7.47
N GLY A 112 -4.46 8.11 7.23
CA GLY A 112 -3.23 8.76 6.78
C GLY A 112 -3.30 9.21 5.32
N LEU A 113 -3.77 8.35 4.42
CA LEU A 113 -3.71 8.66 2.98
C LEU A 113 -4.95 9.37 2.45
N LEU A 114 -6.16 8.95 2.84
CA LEU A 114 -7.40 9.58 2.34
C LEU A 114 -7.81 10.79 3.19
N LEU A 115 -7.83 10.64 4.51
CA LEU A 115 -8.30 11.69 5.43
C LEU A 115 -7.22 12.71 5.79
N LYS A 116 -5.95 12.41 5.48
CA LYS A 116 -4.76 13.23 5.76
C LYS A 116 -4.55 13.51 7.25
N GLU A 117 -4.89 12.53 8.09
CA GLU A 117 -4.67 12.56 9.54
C GLU A 117 -3.23 12.15 9.88
N GLN A 118 -2.68 12.72 10.95
CA GLN A 118 -1.36 12.34 11.45
C GLN A 118 -1.44 11.07 12.29
N VAL A 119 -1.37 9.92 11.63
CA VAL A 119 -1.33 8.59 12.26
C VAL A 119 -0.02 7.88 11.93
N PRO A 120 0.59 7.14 12.88
CA PRO A 120 1.83 6.41 12.61
C PRO A 120 1.58 5.25 11.65
N PHE A 121 2.54 4.99 10.75
CA PHE A 121 2.50 3.78 9.93
C PHE A 121 2.62 2.54 10.82
N PRO A 122 1.76 1.52 10.64
CA PRO A 122 1.78 0.33 11.49
C PRO A 122 3.04 -0.49 11.24
N ARG A 123 3.56 -1.10 12.30
CA ARG A 123 4.74 -1.96 12.22
C ARG A 123 4.30 -3.42 12.15
N PRO A 124 4.73 -4.19 11.12
CA PRO A 124 4.46 -5.61 11.10
C PRO A 124 5.23 -6.28 12.24
N LYS A 125 4.68 -7.37 12.77
CA LYS A 125 5.46 -8.27 13.63
C LYS A 125 6.60 -8.81 12.79
N MET A 126 7.84 -8.59 13.21
CA MET A 126 8.96 -9.24 12.53
C MET A 126 8.75 -10.76 12.64
N PRO A 127 8.73 -11.51 11.53
CA PRO A 127 8.81 -12.94 11.64
C PRO A 127 10.11 -13.27 12.37
N GLY A 128 10.05 -14.10 13.41
CA GLY A 128 11.26 -14.64 14.03
C GLY A 128 12.13 -15.32 12.97
N ILE A 129 13.43 -15.53 13.26
CA ILE A 129 14.49 -15.99 12.34
C ILE A 129 14.08 -17.16 11.40
N ARG A 130 13.05 -17.95 11.76
CA ARG A 130 12.44 -19.00 10.91
C ARG A 130 11.66 -18.51 9.67
N GLY A 131 11.17 -17.27 9.64
CA GLY A 131 10.41 -16.73 8.50
C GLY A 131 11.26 -16.16 7.36
N LEU A 132 12.59 -16.07 7.56
CA LEU A 132 13.52 -15.58 6.53
C LEU A 132 13.70 -16.59 5.38
N LEU A 133 13.45 -17.89 5.63
CA LEU A 133 13.65 -18.93 4.61
C LEU A 133 12.58 -18.97 3.51
N PHE A 134 11.38 -18.41 3.72
CA PHE A 134 10.31 -18.44 2.71
C PHE A 134 10.51 -17.44 1.57
N LYS A 135 11.46 -16.50 1.68
CA LYS A 135 11.75 -15.52 0.61
C LYS A 135 12.64 -16.07 -0.52
N LEU A 136 13.14 -17.30 -0.43
CA LEU A 136 14.04 -17.88 -1.44
C LEU A 136 13.36 -18.77 -2.49
N ALA A 137 12.05 -19.03 -2.38
CA ALA A 137 11.34 -19.96 -3.28
C ALA A 137 10.28 -19.30 -4.19
N GLY A 138 10.22 -17.96 -4.27
CA GLY A 138 9.32 -17.24 -5.19
C GLY A 138 10.14 -16.36 -6.14
N LYS A 139 10.29 -16.81 -7.39
CA LYS A 139 11.05 -16.11 -8.44
C LYS A 139 10.17 -15.03 -9.08
N ALA A 140 10.77 -13.86 -9.33
CA ALA A 140 10.25 -12.59 -9.89
C ALA A 140 9.46 -11.71 -8.89
N MET A 141 9.89 -10.50 -8.51
CA MET A 141 10.56 -9.45 -9.26
C MET A 141 11.61 -8.76 -8.39
N MET A 142 12.85 -8.71 -8.89
CA MET A 142 13.93 -7.90 -8.33
C MET A 142 13.68 -6.44 -8.68
N PHE A 143 13.64 -5.56 -7.67
CA PHE A 143 14.15 -4.20 -7.86
C PHE A 143 15.09 -3.85 -6.72
N GLN A 144 16.29 -3.51 -7.18
CA GLN A 144 17.52 -3.23 -6.49
C GLN A 144 17.38 -1.90 -5.73
N HIS A 145 17.75 -1.89 -4.44
CA HIS A 145 18.07 -0.63 -3.76
C HIS A 145 19.35 -0.05 -4.40
N SER A 146 19.21 0.96 -5.25
CA SER A 146 20.30 1.88 -5.55
C SER A 146 19.94 3.24 -4.99
N ILE A 147 20.43 3.50 -3.78
CA ILE A 147 20.68 4.86 -3.30
C ILE A 147 21.85 5.38 -4.13
N VAL A 148 21.57 6.22 -5.12
CA VAL A 148 22.57 7.08 -5.75
C VAL A 148 22.52 8.42 -5.02
N GLY A 149 23.66 8.84 -4.48
CA GLY A 149 23.88 10.22 -4.05
C GLY A 149 24.69 10.35 -2.76
N SER A 150 26.02 10.18 -2.86
CA SER A 150 26.90 11.24 -2.39
C SER A 150 28.31 11.07 -2.94
N SER A 151 28.79 12.18 -3.50
CA SER A 151 30.06 12.39 -4.15
C SER A 151 31.25 12.08 -3.23
N ASN A 152 32.21 11.30 -3.71
CA ASN A 152 33.59 11.38 -3.26
C ASN A 152 34.45 11.60 -4.50
N VAL A 153 34.94 12.83 -4.66
CA VAL A 153 35.97 13.20 -5.62
C VAL A 153 37.30 12.63 -5.08
N PRO A 154 38.02 11.75 -5.80
CA PRO A 154 39.38 11.39 -5.46
C PRO A 154 40.33 12.44 -6.04
N THR A 155 40.98 13.23 -5.18
CA THR A 155 42.13 14.05 -5.57
C THR A 155 43.28 13.11 -5.90
N HIS A 156 43.57 12.94 -7.19
CA HIS A 156 44.70 12.16 -7.66
C HIS A 156 45.99 12.99 -7.49
N THR A 157 46.82 12.61 -6.52
CA THR A 157 48.23 13.01 -6.46
C THR A 157 48.98 12.26 -7.56
N VAL A 158 49.49 12.97 -8.56
CA VAL A 158 50.42 12.42 -9.54
C VAL A 158 51.83 12.65 -9.00
N ASP A 159 52.47 11.58 -8.55
CA ASP A 159 53.93 11.46 -8.47
C ASP A 159 54.39 10.83 -9.79
N ASP A 160 55.02 11.61 -10.66
CA ASP A 160 55.77 11.09 -11.80
C ASP A 160 57.27 11.21 -11.50
N SER A 161 57.87 10.07 -11.18
CA SER A 161 59.31 9.85 -11.27
C SER A 161 59.58 9.05 -12.55
N ASN A 162 60.36 9.62 -13.48
CA ASN A 162 61.65 9.08 -13.95
C ASN A 162 61.94 9.32 -15.46
N GLY A 163 63.15 9.81 -15.75
CA GLY A 163 63.96 9.35 -16.88
C GLY A 163 64.14 10.27 -18.08
N GLY A 164 65.26 11.01 -18.10
CA GLY A 164 65.79 11.74 -19.26
C GLY A 164 66.92 12.68 -18.87
#